data_AF-A0A5J4P930-F1
#
_entry.id   AF-A0A5J4P930-F1
#
_cell.length_a   1.000
_cell.length_b   1.000
_cell.length_c   1.000
_cell.angle_alpha   90.00
_cell.angle_beta   90.00
_cell.angle_gamma   90.00
#
_symmetry.space_group_name_H-M   'P 1'
#
loop_
_entity.id
_entity.type
_entity.pdbx_description
1 polymer ?
#
loop_
_entity_poly.entity_id
_entity_poly.type
_entity_poly.pdbx_seq_one_letter_code
_entity_poly.pdbx_strand_id
1 'polypeptide(L)'
;GLRIGVSMAKGICYGRNIPLIGIPTLEVLSVPVLLYHELPDDALLCPMIDARRMEVYTAIYDRALHLKREISADIVNEKSYLDYLDKHPVYFFGSGAAKCREKITHSNALFIDDIRPLARMMSPLAERATTEEKYEDTAYFEPFYLKDFITSQPKKLV
;
A
#
# COMPACT_ATOMS: atom_id res chain seq x y z
N GLY A 1 -5.10 -9.63 -10.31
CA GLY A 1 -3.79 -9.69 -9.62
C GLY A 1 -3.91 -10.43 -8.30
N LEU A 2 -4.38 -9.75 -7.25
CA LEU A 2 -4.42 -10.24 -5.87
C LEU A 2 -4.90 -11.69 -5.69
N ARG A 3 -6.10 -12.06 -6.19
CA ARG A 3 -6.61 -13.44 -6.05
C ARG A 3 -5.68 -14.48 -6.67
N ILE A 4 -5.15 -14.22 -7.86
CA ILE A 4 -4.25 -15.16 -8.56
C ILE A 4 -2.99 -15.37 -7.73
N GLY A 5 -2.38 -14.28 -7.24
CA GLY A 5 -1.18 -14.35 -6.40
C GLY A 5 -1.43 -15.08 -5.09
N VAL A 6 -2.52 -14.76 -4.39
CA VAL A 6 -2.88 -15.39 -3.12
C VAL A 6 -3.21 -16.86 -3.29
N SER A 7 -3.98 -17.25 -4.33
CA SER A 7 -4.27 -18.66 -4.61
C SER A 7 -3.01 -19.46 -4.92
N MET A 8 -2.08 -18.88 -5.70
CA MET A 8 -0.79 -19.52 -5.99
C MET A 8 0.04 -19.71 -4.72
N ALA A 9 0.18 -18.66 -3.90
CA ALA A 9 0.93 -18.72 -2.65
C ALA A 9 0.34 -19.75 -1.67
N LYS A 10 -0.98 -19.73 -1.47
CA LYS A 10 -1.69 -20.72 -0.64
C LYS A 10 -1.45 -22.15 -1.10
N GLY A 11 -1.52 -22.40 -2.41
CA GLY A 11 -1.26 -23.74 -2.97
C GLY A 11 0.16 -24.24 -2.69
N ILE A 12 1.16 -23.36 -2.80
CA ILE A 12 2.55 -23.69 -2.47
C ILE A 12 2.71 -23.95 -0.97
N CYS A 13 2.22 -23.05 -0.11
CA CYS A 13 2.32 -23.17 1.34
C CYS A 13 1.65 -24.45 1.85
N TYR A 14 0.44 -24.73 1.36
CA TYR A 14 -0.29 -25.95 1.68
C TYR A 14 0.46 -27.21 1.21
N GLY A 15 0.88 -27.25 -0.05
CA GLY A 15 1.56 -28.43 -0.62
C GLY A 15 2.94 -28.69 -0.02
N ARG A 16 3.61 -27.68 0.54
CA ARG A 16 4.92 -27.81 1.18
C ARG A 16 4.86 -27.84 2.70
N ASN A 17 3.68 -27.69 3.29
CA ASN A 17 3.49 -27.53 4.74
C ASN A 17 4.40 -26.45 5.35
N ILE A 18 4.44 -25.28 4.70
CA ILE A 18 5.19 -24.10 5.17
C ILE A 18 4.23 -22.96 5.49
N PRO A 19 4.59 -22.06 6.44
CA PRO A 19 3.72 -20.95 6.80
C PRO A 19 3.54 -19.96 5.64
N LEU A 20 2.42 -19.25 5.66
CA LEU A 20 2.10 -18.16 4.73
C LEU A 20 2.28 -16.83 5.46
N ILE A 21 2.91 -15.85 4.81
CA ILE A 21 3.03 -14.48 5.31
C ILE A 21 2.28 -13.55 4.35
N GLY A 22 1.27 -12.84 4.87
CA GLY A 22 0.60 -11.75 4.19
C GLY A 22 1.37 -10.44 4.41
N ILE A 23 1.62 -9.70 3.34
CA ILE A 23 2.34 -8.41 3.42
C ILE A 23 1.50 -7.32 2.77
N PRO A 24 1.14 -6.24 3.50
CA PRO A 24 0.37 -5.13 2.96
C PRO A 24 1.10 -4.43 1.81
N THR A 25 0.42 -4.23 0.68
CA THR A 25 1.04 -3.62 -0.52
C THR A 25 1.52 -2.19 -0.28
N LEU A 26 0.82 -1.43 0.57
CA LEU A 26 1.20 -0.07 0.94
C LEU A 26 2.52 -0.03 1.74
N GLU A 27 2.75 -1.02 2.61
CA GLU A 27 4.03 -1.18 3.29
C GLU A 27 5.13 -1.58 2.29
N VAL A 28 4.85 -2.51 1.36
CA VAL A 28 5.83 -2.90 0.32
C VAL A 28 6.26 -1.70 -0.53
N LEU A 29 5.34 -0.79 -0.86
CA LEU A 29 5.67 0.47 -1.55
C LEU A 29 6.61 1.36 -0.74
N SER A 30 6.51 1.31 0.59
CA SER A 30 7.29 2.16 1.50
C SER A 30 8.72 1.68 1.69
N VAL A 31 8.98 0.37 1.51
CA VAL A 31 10.32 -0.23 1.65
C VAL A 31 11.39 0.44 0.77
N PRO A 32 11.23 0.60 -0.56
CA PRO A 32 12.26 1.25 -1.38
C PRO A 32 12.49 2.71 -0.97
N VAL A 33 11.45 3.41 -0.51
CA VAL A 33 11.56 4.79 -0.02
C VAL A 33 12.42 4.83 1.24
N LEU A 34 12.18 3.91 2.19
CA LEU A 34 12.95 3.81 3.42
C LEU A 34 14.41 3.35 3.21
N LEU A 35 14.67 2.52 2.21
CA LEU A 35 16.00 1.95 1.98
C LEU A 35 16.91 2.82 1.11
N TYR A 36 16.34 3.59 0.18
CA TYR A 36 17.12 4.25 -0.88
C TYR A 36 16.95 5.77 -0.93
N HIS A 37 16.14 6.35 -0.04
CA HIS A 37 15.97 7.80 0.06
C HIS A 37 16.31 8.28 1.46
N GLU A 38 16.98 9.43 1.55
CA GLU A 38 17.20 10.12 2.81
C GLU A 38 15.92 10.86 3.21
N LEU A 39 15.43 10.57 4.41
CA LEU A 39 14.21 11.16 4.96
C LEU A 39 14.54 11.84 6.30
N PRO A 40 13.94 13.00 6.61
CA PRO A 40 14.04 13.58 7.94
C PRO A 40 13.38 12.69 9.00
N ASP A 41 13.71 12.89 10.27
CA ASP A 41 13.26 12.04 11.39
C ASP A 41 11.75 12.05 11.60
N ASP A 42 11.09 13.16 11.28
CA ASP A 42 9.65 13.33 11.40
C ASP A 42 8.89 13.10 10.08
N ALA A 43 9.54 12.52 9.06
CA ALA A 43 8.92 12.25 7.78
C ALA A 43 7.73 11.27 7.90
N LEU A 44 6.67 11.59 7.16
CA LEU A 44 5.54 10.72 6.95
C LEU A 44 5.56 10.12 5.55
N LEU A 45 5.17 8.86 5.45
CA LEU A 45 5.08 8.08 4.22
C LEU A 45 3.62 7.95 3.82
N CYS A 46 3.31 8.30 2.59
CA CYS A 46 1.96 8.22 2.01
C CYS A 46 2.00 7.39 0.72
N PRO A 47 2.14 6.05 0.82
CA PRO A 47 2.06 5.16 -0.33
C PRO A 47 0.67 5.20 -0.95
N MET A 48 0.59 5.35 -2.26
CA MET A 48 -0.66 5.51 -3.00
C MET A 48 -0.76 4.51 -4.15
N ILE A 49 -1.88 3.79 -4.19
CA ILE A 49 -2.27 2.94 -5.30
C ILE A 49 -3.44 3.60 -6.03
N ASP A 50 -3.34 3.74 -7.34
CA ASP A 50 -4.44 4.23 -8.18
C ASP A 50 -5.70 3.34 -8.02
N ALA A 51 -6.81 3.93 -7.53
CA ALA A 51 -8.11 3.27 -7.34
C ALA A 51 -9.14 3.58 -8.45
N ARG A 52 -8.69 4.18 -9.57
CA ARG A 52 -9.49 4.73 -10.69
C ARG A 52 -10.33 5.95 -10.27
N ARG A 53 -10.96 6.64 -11.24
CA ARG A 53 -11.92 7.75 -11.03
C ARG A 53 -11.51 8.80 -9.96
N MET A 54 -10.32 9.37 -10.07
CA MET A 54 -9.76 10.35 -9.10
C MET A 54 -9.65 9.86 -7.65
N GLU A 55 -9.71 8.54 -7.42
CA GLU A 55 -9.49 7.93 -6.12
C GLU A 55 -8.11 7.28 -6.02
N VAL A 56 -7.60 7.21 -4.80
CA VAL A 56 -6.39 6.47 -4.43
C VAL A 56 -6.66 5.61 -3.19
N TYR A 57 -6.11 4.39 -3.17
CA TYR A 57 -5.95 3.65 -1.93
C TYR A 57 -4.66 4.09 -1.26
N THR A 58 -4.74 4.51 -0.01
CA THR A 58 -3.60 5.07 0.71
C THR A 58 -3.73 4.83 2.21
N ALA A 59 -2.62 5.05 2.92
CA ALA A 59 -2.51 5.16 4.36
C ALA A 59 -1.36 6.12 4.67
N ILE A 60 -1.24 6.58 5.90
CA ILE A 60 -0.10 7.38 6.33
C ILE A 60 0.66 6.61 7.40
N TYR A 61 1.97 6.47 7.19
CA TYR A 61 2.88 5.80 8.11
C TYR A 61 3.97 6.77 8.59
N ASP A 62 4.55 6.52 9.77
CA ASP A 62 5.87 7.06 10.08
C ASP A 62 6.99 6.18 9.48
N ARG A 63 8.24 6.59 9.70
CA ARG A 63 9.42 5.85 9.23
C ARG A 63 9.58 4.45 9.83
N ALA A 64 8.95 4.17 10.97
CA ALA A 64 8.93 2.84 11.59
C ALA A 64 7.77 1.98 11.04
N LEU A 65 7.04 2.47 10.03
CA LEU A 65 5.84 1.85 9.47
C LEU A 65 4.67 1.74 10.47
N HIS A 66 4.62 2.58 11.51
CA HIS A 66 3.42 2.68 12.34
C HIS A 66 2.36 3.54 11.62
N LEU A 67 1.12 3.06 11.62
CA LEU A 67 -0.03 3.77 11.08
C LEU A 67 -0.25 5.09 11.87
N LYS A 68 -0.22 6.22 11.15
CA LYS A 68 -0.72 7.53 11.58
C LYS A 68 -2.10 7.84 11.01
N ARG A 69 -2.49 7.12 9.96
CA ARG A 69 -3.82 7.14 9.38
C ARG A 69 -4.13 5.77 8.80
N GLU A 70 -5.28 5.23 9.16
CA GLU A 70 -5.80 3.96 8.66
C GLU A 70 -5.90 3.93 7.12
N ILE A 71 -5.89 2.70 6.58
CA ILE A 71 -6.02 2.47 5.14
C ILE A 71 -7.41 2.90 4.68
N SER A 72 -7.47 3.74 3.66
CA SER A 72 -8.73 4.23 3.09
C SER A 72 -8.66 4.41 1.58
N ALA A 73 -9.84 4.57 0.96
CA ALA A 73 -10.00 5.01 -0.41
C ALA A 73 -10.33 6.51 -0.41
N ASP A 74 -9.41 7.33 -0.88
CA ASP A 74 -9.51 8.78 -0.80
C ASP A 74 -9.80 9.40 -2.16
N ILE A 75 -10.76 10.32 -2.20
CA ILE A 75 -10.93 11.27 -3.30
C ILE A 75 -10.03 12.46 -3.02
N VAL A 76 -9.04 12.68 -3.88
CA VAL A 76 -8.01 13.69 -3.63
C VAL A 76 -8.47 15.06 -4.12
N ASN A 77 -8.32 16.07 -3.25
CA ASN A 77 -8.57 17.48 -3.52
C ASN A 77 -7.47 18.35 -2.89
N GLU A 78 -7.57 19.67 -3.04
CA GLU A 78 -6.56 20.63 -2.60
C GLU A 78 -6.39 20.67 -1.07
N LYS A 79 -7.36 20.17 -0.30
CA LYS A 79 -7.34 20.12 1.17
C LYS A 79 -6.96 18.74 1.72
N SER A 80 -6.72 17.76 0.86
CA SER A 80 -6.35 16.42 1.29
C SER A 80 -5.04 16.45 2.09
N TYR A 81 -5.04 15.78 3.23
CA TYR A 81 -3.89 15.58 4.12
C TYR A 81 -3.30 16.84 4.78
N LEU A 82 -4.00 17.99 4.77
CA LEU A 82 -3.52 19.23 5.41
C LEU A 82 -3.14 19.04 6.90
N ASP A 83 -3.93 18.27 7.66
CA ASP A 83 -3.66 18.00 9.09
C ASP A 83 -2.29 17.37 9.39
N TYR A 84 -1.69 16.74 8.37
CA TYR A 84 -0.36 16.13 8.40
C TYR A 84 0.69 17.05 7.74
N LEU A 85 0.35 17.61 6.57
CA LEU A 85 1.21 18.50 5.80
C LEU A 85 1.58 19.77 6.56
N ASP A 86 0.69 20.29 7.41
CA ASP A 86 0.94 21.49 8.23
C ASP A 86 2.01 21.24 9.32
N LYS A 87 2.32 19.98 9.63
CA LYS A 87 3.19 19.58 10.75
C LYS A 87 4.45 18.84 10.33
N HIS A 88 4.39 18.09 9.23
CA HIS A 88 5.43 17.14 8.83
C HIS A 88 5.67 17.17 7.32
N PRO A 89 6.89 16.86 6.85
CA PRO A 89 7.12 16.52 5.46
C PRO A 89 6.45 15.18 5.13
N VAL A 90 5.58 15.18 4.11
CA VAL A 90 4.83 14.00 3.68
C VAL A 90 5.29 13.58 2.29
N TYR A 91 5.76 12.34 2.19
CA TYR A 91 6.27 11.75 0.97
C TYR A 91 5.19 10.89 0.30
N PHE A 92 4.74 11.33 -0.86
CA PHE A 92 3.75 10.66 -1.70
C PHE A 92 4.43 9.86 -2.81
N PHE A 93 4.05 8.61 -2.97
CA PHE A 93 4.68 7.72 -3.95
C PHE A 93 3.78 6.55 -4.34
N GLY A 94 4.13 5.86 -5.43
CA GLY A 94 3.31 4.81 -6.02
C GLY A 94 2.39 5.33 -7.13
N SER A 95 1.62 4.43 -7.75
CA SER A 95 0.86 4.73 -8.97
C SER A 95 -0.23 5.79 -8.78
N GLY A 96 -0.74 5.96 -7.56
CA GLY A 96 -1.74 6.98 -7.25
C GLY A 96 -1.16 8.38 -7.02
N ALA A 97 0.14 8.51 -6.76
CA ALA A 97 0.76 9.77 -6.34
C ALA A 97 0.73 10.84 -7.44
N ALA A 98 0.89 10.44 -8.71
CA ALA A 98 0.87 11.36 -9.84
C ALA A 98 -0.44 12.18 -9.93
N LYS A 99 -1.59 11.58 -9.56
CA LYS A 99 -2.89 12.27 -9.54
C LYS A 99 -2.98 13.37 -8.48
N CYS A 100 -2.18 13.25 -7.43
CA CYS A 100 -2.21 14.14 -6.30
C CYS A 100 -1.32 15.36 -6.52
N ARG A 101 -0.32 15.26 -7.40
CA ARG A 101 0.69 16.30 -7.65
C ARG A 101 0.10 17.64 -8.11
N GLU A 102 -0.96 17.61 -8.92
CA GLU A 102 -1.63 18.82 -9.40
C GLU A 102 -2.53 19.47 -8.33
N LYS A 103 -3.03 18.68 -7.38
CA LYS A 103 -3.99 19.12 -6.37
C LYS A 103 -3.32 19.53 -5.06
N ILE A 104 -2.28 18.80 -4.67
CA ILE A 104 -1.58 19.01 -3.41
C ILE A 104 -0.30 19.79 -3.70
N THR A 105 -0.36 21.10 -3.48
CA THR A 105 0.73 22.04 -3.76
C THR A 105 1.44 22.55 -2.50
N HIS A 106 1.17 21.94 -1.35
CA HIS A 106 1.75 22.31 -0.06
C HIS A 106 3.28 22.14 -0.07
N SER A 107 4.03 23.03 0.61
CA SER A 107 5.50 22.99 0.64
C SER A 107 6.08 21.69 1.21
N ASN A 108 5.37 21.09 2.16
CA ASN A 108 5.73 19.80 2.77
C ASN A 108 5.27 18.58 1.95
N ALA A 109 4.63 18.79 0.79
CA ALA A 109 4.24 17.68 -0.09
C ALA A 109 5.39 17.32 -1.03
N LEU A 110 6.01 16.18 -0.78
CA LEU A 110 7.16 15.68 -1.53
C LEU A 110 6.74 14.45 -2.32
N PHE A 111 7.09 14.39 -3.60
CA PHE A 111 6.68 13.30 -4.49
C PHE A 111 7.89 12.51 -4.97
N ILE A 112 7.84 11.19 -4.79
CA ILE A 112 8.87 10.27 -5.30
C ILE A 112 8.26 9.44 -6.41
N ASP A 113 8.83 9.58 -7.60
CA ASP A 113 8.38 8.90 -8.80
C ASP A 113 8.93 7.45 -8.88
N ASP A 114 8.34 6.65 -9.77
CA ASP A 114 8.80 5.30 -10.13
C ASP A 114 8.88 4.26 -9.00
N ILE A 115 8.22 4.51 -7.86
CA ILE A 115 8.04 3.52 -6.80
C ILE A 115 6.98 2.48 -7.19
N ARG A 116 7.35 1.19 -7.12
CA ARG A 116 6.49 0.06 -7.47
C ARG A 116 6.57 -1.04 -6.40
N PRO A 117 5.48 -1.82 -6.18
CA PRO A 117 5.46 -2.87 -5.16
C PRO A 117 6.11 -4.14 -5.72
N LEU A 118 7.45 -4.17 -5.71
CA LEU A 118 8.23 -5.26 -6.30
C LEU A 118 8.44 -6.38 -5.30
N ALA A 119 8.41 -7.64 -5.75
CA ALA A 119 8.58 -8.81 -4.87
C ALA A 119 9.90 -8.76 -4.07
N ARG A 120 10.99 -8.27 -4.68
CA ARG A 120 12.28 -8.09 -3.97
C ARG A 120 12.21 -7.14 -2.77
N MET A 121 11.22 -6.25 -2.72
CA MET A 121 11.01 -5.32 -1.61
C MET A 121 10.14 -5.93 -0.49
N MET A 122 9.65 -7.16 -0.67
CA MET A 122 8.89 -7.87 0.37
C MET A 122 9.80 -8.47 1.44
N SER A 123 11.06 -8.79 1.13
CA SER A 123 11.96 -9.52 2.03
C SER A 123 12.12 -8.90 3.42
N PRO A 124 12.37 -7.58 3.59
CA PRO A 124 12.53 -6.99 4.92
C PRO A 124 11.26 -7.11 5.78
N LEU A 125 10.08 -7.00 5.15
CA LEU A 125 8.80 -7.15 5.82
C LEU A 125 8.50 -8.61 6.18
N ALA A 126 8.88 -9.55 5.31
CA ALA A 126 8.77 -10.98 5.56
C ALA A 126 9.68 -11.43 6.71
N GLU A 127 10.91 -10.91 6.77
CA GLU A 127 11.85 -11.18 7.87
C GLU A 127 11.33 -10.65 9.20
N ARG A 128 10.79 -9.42 9.21
CA ARG A 128 10.12 -8.86 10.40
C ARG A 128 8.94 -9.72 10.84
N ALA A 129 8.05 -10.09 9.91
CA ALA A 129 6.90 -10.93 10.22
C ALA A 129 7.31 -12.31 10.76
N THR A 130 8.37 -12.92 10.18
CA THR A 130 8.93 -14.19 10.65
C THR A 130 9.45 -14.08 12.09
N THR A 131 10.18 -13.01 12.39
CA THR A 131 10.75 -12.73 13.73
C THR A 131 9.65 -12.50 14.77
N GLU A 132 8.55 -11.88 14.35
CA GLU A 132 7.37 -11.63 15.18
C GLU A 132 6.38 -12.81 15.19
N GLU A 133 6.72 -13.93 14.54
CA GLU A 133 5.86 -15.12 14.38
C GLU A 133 4.46 -14.80 13.81
N LYS A 134 4.37 -13.77 12.98
CA LYS A 134 3.14 -13.33 12.30
C LYS A 134 2.95 -14.12 11.01
N TYR A 135 2.15 -15.18 11.11
CA TYR A 135 1.77 -16.04 9.99
C TYR A 135 0.26 -16.02 9.79
N GLU A 136 -0.15 -16.16 8.54
CA GLU A 136 -1.55 -16.25 8.14
C GLU A 136 -2.06 -17.68 8.26
N ASP A 137 -3.34 -17.83 8.59
CA ASP A 137 -4.02 -19.10 8.38
C ASP A 137 -4.18 -19.34 6.87
N THR A 138 -3.40 -20.28 6.33
CA THR A 138 -3.37 -20.55 4.90
C THR A 138 -4.75 -20.95 4.35
N ALA A 139 -5.59 -21.64 5.13
CA ALA A 139 -6.92 -22.05 4.67
C ALA A 139 -7.86 -20.86 4.53
N TYR A 140 -7.85 -19.95 5.50
CA TYR A 140 -8.80 -18.83 5.58
C TYR A 140 -8.27 -17.50 5.04
N PHE A 141 -6.97 -17.38 4.75
CA PHE A 141 -6.39 -16.14 4.23
C PHE A 141 -7.02 -15.71 2.90
N GLU A 142 -7.44 -14.44 2.85
CA GLU A 142 -8.00 -13.79 1.69
C GLU A 142 -7.39 -12.40 1.47
N PRO A 143 -7.36 -11.91 0.22
CA PRO A 143 -6.89 -10.55 -0.03
C PRO A 143 -7.77 -9.52 0.66
N PHE A 144 -7.15 -8.50 1.24
CA PHE A 144 -7.86 -7.34 1.78
C PHE A 144 -8.47 -6.50 0.65
N TYR A 145 -9.80 -6.40 0.62
CA TYR A 145 -10.57 -5.59 -0.33
C TYR A 145 -11.20 -4.39 0.38
N LEU A 146 -10.76 -3.17 0.04
CA LEU A 146 -11.34 -1.92 0.57
C LEU A 146 -12.73 -1.59 0.00
N LYS A 147 -13.04 -2.12 -1.17
CA LYS A 147 -14.35 -2.00 -1.81
C LYS A 147 -14.80 -3.38 -2.24
N ASP A 148 -16.08 -3.66 -2.03
CA ASP A 148 -16.67 -4.90 -2.50
C ASP A 148 -16.51 -5.05 -4.00
N PHE A 149 -16.27 -6.28 -4.43
CA PHE A 149 -16.17 -6.60 -5.85
C PHE A 149 -17.56 -6.48 -6.50
N ILE A 150 -17.81 -5.36 -7.18
CA ILE A 150 -19.06 -5.16 -7.93
C ILE A 150 -19.01 -6.02 -9.20
N THR A 151 -19.82 -7.08 -9.26
CA THR A 151 -20.00 -7.87 -10.47
C THR A 151 -20.77 -7.05 -11.51
N SER A 152 -20.17 -6.84 -12.69
CA SER A 152 -20.93 -6.33 -13.83
C SER A 152 -21.97 -7.37 -14.23
N GLN A 153 -23.24 -6.98 -14.37
CA GLN A 153 -24.24 -7.91 -14.91
C GLN A 153 -23.78 -8.42 -16.29
N PRO A 154 -23.86 -9.74 -16.54
CA PRO A 154 -23.50 -10.28 -17.84
C PRO A 154 -24.33 -9.60 -18.92
N LYS A 155 -23.67 -9.16 -20.00
CA LYS A 155 -24.38 -8.67 -21.20
C LYS A 155 -25.35 -9.77 -21.62
N LYS A 156 -26.64 -9.43 -21.73
CA LYS A 156 -27.60 -10.30 -22.40
C LYS A 156 -27.05 -10.60 -23.78
N LEU A 157 -26.78 -11.88 -24.03
CA LEU A 157 -26.58 -12.37 -25.39
C LEU A 157 -27.91 -12.09 -26.11
N VAL A 158 -27.86 -11.23 -27.13
CA VAL A 158 -28.96 -11.00 -28.07
C VAL A 158 -28.87 -12.08 -29.13
#